data_AF-A0A445I2N6-F1
#
_entry.id   AF-A0A445I2N6-F1
#
_cell.length_a   1.000
_cell.length_b   1.000
_cell.length_c   1.000
_cell.angle_alpha   90.00
_cell.angle_beta   90.00
_cell.angle_gamma   90.00
#
_symmetry.space_group_name_H-M   'P 1'
#
loop_
_entity.id
_entity.type
_entity.pdbx_description
1 polymer ?
#
loop_
_entity_poly.entity_id
_entity_poly.type
_entity_poly.pdbx_seq_one_letter_code
_entity_poly.pdbx_strand_id
1 'polypeptide(L)'
;MLYLQNLIQIPSIYQKQWVPHYPSKVLFAYNGSSYIIKVRKIDDKYFFADGLKEFRKALNIQEGIIIIYAALERDWIFNLHFMPPLDNQTCGRPPATRITHVWTVELTEAMISAPRPLVLPMNALRYVDVTRKNMFVLINDDHPLLWKLTMHDA
;
A
#
# COMPACT_ATOMS: atom_id res chain seq x y z
N MET A 1 -5.78 27.22 -8.17
CA MET A 1 -7.22 27.01 -8.43
C MET A 1 -7.46 25.57 -8.88
N LEU A 2 -7.40 24.58 -7.97
CA LEU A 2 -7.58 23.14 -8.24
C LEU A 2 -8.88 22.57 -7.64
N TYR A 3 -9.85 23.44 -7.33
CA TYR A 3 -11.08 23.09 -6.62
C TYR A 3 -12.16 22.37 -7.47
N LEU A 4 -11.95 22.22 -8.78
CA LEU A 4 -13.06 21.91 -9.71
C LEU A 4 -13.21 20.45 -10.15
N GLN A 5 -12.24 19.58 -9.90
CA GLN A 5 -12.39 18.18 -10.28
C GLN A 5 -12.38 17.35 -9.01
N ASN A 6 -13.55 16.88 -8.57
CA ASN A 6 -13.72 15.85 -7.53
C ASN A 6 -13.18 14.51 -8.04
N LEU A 7 -11.91 14.52 -8.40
CA LEU A 7 -11.15 13.47 -9.03
C LEU A 7 -9.81 13.40 -8.31
N ILE A 8 -9.43 12.21 -7.90
CA ILE A 8 -8.08 11.93 -7.40
C ILE A 8 -7.52 10.89 -8.34
N GLN A 9 -6.45 11.23 -9.06
CA GLN A 9 -5.81 10.28 -9.95
C GLN A 9 -5.31 9.09 -9.13
N ILE A 10 -5.62 7.87 -9.59
CA ILE A 10 -5.20 6.66 -8.91
C ILE A 10 -3.67 6.57 -8.98
N PRO A 11 -2.96 6.38 -7.84
CA PRO A 11 -1.51 6.24 -7.84
C PRO A 11 -1.03 5.13 -8.76
N SER A 12 0.11 5.34 -9.42
CA SER A 12 0.65 4.43 -10.45
C SER A 12 0.85 2.99 -9.97
N ILE A 13 1.12 2.78 -8.68
CA ILE A 13 1.28 1.45 -8.10
C ILE A 13 -0.01 0.62 -8.17
N TYR A 14 -1.15 1.23 -7.82
CA TYR A 14 -2.46 0.58 -7.90
C TYR A 14 -2.91 0.42 -9.35
N GLN A 15 -2.52 1.33 -10.25
CA GLN A 15 -2.74 1.14 -11.68
C GLN A 15 -2.04 -0.13 -12.19
N LYS A 16 -0.76 -0.34 -11.86
CA LYS A 16 -0.02 -1.56 -12.25
C LYS A 16 -0.67 -2.82 -11.70
N GLN A 17 -1.19 -2.77 -10.48
CA GLN A 17 -1.80 -3.90 -9.80
C GLN A 17 -3.16 -4.29 -10.38
N TRP A 18 -3.94 -3.31 -10.81
CA TRP A 18 -5.29 -3.51 -11.34
C TRP A 18 -5.34 -3.73 -12.85
N VAL A 19 -4.24 -3.62 -13.59
CA VAL A 19 -4.25 -3.93 -15.02
C VAL A 19 -4.48 -5.44 -15.23
N PRO A 20 -5.36 -5.85 -16.16
CA PRO A 20 -6.28 -5.02 -16.97
C PRO A 20 -7.65 -4.80 -16.31
N HIS A 21 -7.93 -5.44 -15.17
CA HIS A 21 -9.22 -5.46 -14.50
C HIS A 21 -9.31 -4.47 -13.33
N TYR A 22 -9.79 -3.26 -13.62
CA TYR A 22 -9.98 -2.24 -12.61
C TYR A 22 -11.25 -2.48 -11.79
N PRO A 23 -11.21 -2.30 -10.46
CA PRO A 23 -12.42 -2.35 -9.65
C PRO A 23 -13.34 -1.19 -10.03
N SER A 24 -14.65 -1.44 -10.13
CA SER A 24 -15.63 -0.38 -10.40
C SER A 24 -15.83 0.58 -9.22
N LYS A 25 -15.48 0.12 -8.01
CA LYS A 25 -15.56 0.87 -6.76
C LYS A 25 -14.50 0.39 -5.76
N VAL A 26 -14.10 1.28 -4.88
CA VAL A 26 -13.20 1.02 -3.74
C VAL A 26 -13.83 1.55 -2.46
N LEU A 27 -13.30 1.11 -1.33
CA LEU A 27 -13.71 1.57 0.00
C LEU A 27 -12.61 2.42 0.62
N PHE A 28 -12.98 3.62 1.06
CA PHE A 28 -12.15 4.46 1.91
C PHE A 28 -12.58 4.23 3.36
N ALA A 29 -11.72 3.61 4.15
CA ALA A 29 -11.96 3.28 5.54
C ALA A 29 -11.27 4.29 6.45
N TYR A 30 -12.02 4.86 7.40
CA TYR A 30 -11.49 5.79 8.40
C TYR A 30 -12.31 5.72 9.69
N ASN A 31 -11.63 5.52 10.82
CA ASN A 31 -12.22 5.51 12.16
C ASN A 31 -13.49 4.64 12.28
N GLY A 32 -13.43 3.41 11.77
CA GLY A 32 -14.55 2.45 11.75
C GLY A 32 -15.64 2.74 10.71
N SER A 33 -15.60 3.88 10.03
CA SER A 33 -16.50 4.21 8.92
C SER A 33 -15.91 3.82 7.58
N SER A 34 -16.77 3.55 6.60
CA SER A 34 -16.37 3.21 5.23
C SER A 34 -17.17 4.02 4.21
N TYR A 35 -16.48 4.56 3.22
CA TYR A 35 -17.05 5.38 2.16
C TYR A 35 -16.80 4.71 0.81
N ILE A 36 -17.87 4.53 0.02
CA ILE A 36 -17.77 3.93 -1.31
C ILE A 36 -17.34 5.01 -2.29
N ILE A 37 -16.23 4.78 -2.97
CA ILE A 37 -15.70 5.67 -4.01
C ILE A 37 -15.69 4.92 -5.34
N LYS A 38 -16.31 5.49 -6.38
CA LYS A 38 -16.30 4.88 -7.71
C LYS A 38 -14.99 5.21 -8.43
N VAL A 39 -14.53 4.24 -9.21
CA VAL A 39 -13.39 4.42 -10.12
C VAL A 39 -13.93 4.79 -11.50
N ARG A 40 -13.37 5.84 -12.09
CA ARG A 40 -13.69 6.27 -13.46
C ARG A 40 -12.45 6.28 -14.33
N LYS A 41 -12.60 5.79 -15.56
CA LYS A 41 -11.64 6.02 -16.64
C LYS A 41 -12.02 7.32 -17.35
N ILE A 42 -11.09 8.25 -17.47
CA ILE A 42 -11.21 9.49 -18.23
C ILE A 42 -9.98 9.53 -19.15
N ASP A 43 -10.21 9.56 -20.45
CA ASP A 43 -9.18 9.30 -21.47
C ASP A 43 -8.47 7.98 -21.15
N ASP A 44 -7.15 7.97 -20.99
CA ASP A 44 -6.36 6.79 -20.60
C ASP A 44 -5.89 6.80 -19.14
N LYS A 45 -6.54 7.59 -18.28
CA LYS A 45 -6.22 7.67 -16.85
C LYS A 45 -7.39 7.20 -16.00
N TYR A 46 -7.06 6.59 -14.86
CA TYR A 46 -8.04 6.13 -13.88
C TYR A 46 -8.03 7.05 -12.66
N PHE A 47 -9.23 7.38 -12.19
CA PHE A 47 -9.47 8.30 -11.08
C PHE A 47 -10.42 7.70 -10.05
N PHE A 48 -10.16 7.97 -8.78
CA PHE A 48 -11.21 7.99 -7.76
C PHE A 48 -12.10 9.19 -8.05
N ALA A 49 -13.40 8.99 -8.14
CA ALA A 49 -14.33 10.01 -8.61
C ALA A 49 -15.59 10.10 -7.73
N ASP A 50 -16.65 9.39 -8.09
CA ASP A 50 -17.94 9.54 -7.40
C ASP A 50 -17.84 9.09 -5.95
N GLY A 51 -18.50 9.81 -5.05
CA GLY A 51 -18.40 9.60 -3.60
C GLY A 51 -17.35 10.48 -2.92
N LEU A 52 -16.41 11.10 -3.68
CA LEU A 52 -15.39 11.99 -3.09
C LEU A 52 -16.00 13.25 -2.49
N LYS A 53 -17.07 13.78 -3.07
CA LYS A 53 -17.74 15.00 -2.57
C LYS A 53 -18.40 14.73 -1.21
N GLU A 54 -19.12 13.63 -1.12
CA GLU A 54 -19.81 13.17 0.09
C GLU A 54 -18.80 12.79 1.17
N PHE A 55 -17.74 12.07 0.79
CA PHE A 55 -16.62 11.73 1.66
C PHE A 55 -15.95 12.97 2.27
N ARG A 56 -15.58 13.96 1.44
CA ARG A 56 -14.97 15.22 1.91
C ARG A 56 -15.89 15.98 2.85
N LYS A 57 -17.18 16.05 2.52
CA LYS A 57 -18.18 16.71 3.37
C LYS A 57 -18.33 16.00 4.71
N ALA A 58 -18.42 14.66 4.71
CA ALA A 58 -18.60 13.86 5.91
C ALA A 58 -17.42 13.97 6.89
N LEU A 59 -16.20 14.07 6.37
CA LEU A 59 -14.99 14.20 7.17
C LEU A 59 -14.51 15.65 7.37
N ASN A 60 -15.30 16.63 6.90
CA ASN A 60 -14.93 18.05 6.93
C ASN A 60 -13.52 18.33 6.38
N ILE A 61 -13.16 17.67 5.27
CA ILE A 61 -11.82 17.78 4.68
C ILE A 61 -11.69 19.13 3.98
N GLN A 62 -10.73 19.93 4.45
CA GLN A 62 -10.37 21.23 3.91
C GLN A 62 -9.19 21.12 2.91
N GLU A 63 -8.95 22.19 2.15
CA GLU A 63 -7.78 22.27 1.27
C GLU A 63 -6.48 22.18 2.09
N GLY A 64 -5.45 21.59 1.48
CA GLY A 64 -4.12 21.43 2.10
C GLY A 64 -3.98 20.21 3.00
N ILE A 65 -5.07 19.52 3.34
CA ILE A 65 -4.98 18.23 4.03
C ILE A 65 -4.34 17.18 3.11
N ILE A 66 -3.29 16.54 3.61
CA ILE A 66 -2.62 15.45 2.92
C ILE A 66 -3.32 14.14 3.34
N ILE A 67 -3.79 13.36 2.36
CA ILE A 67 -4.41 12.05 2.57
C ILE A 67 -3.39 10.97 2.25
N ILE A 68 -3.13 10.09 3.21
CA ILE A 68 -2.29 8.90 3.05
C ILE A 68 -3.22 7.69 2.89
N TYR A 69 -3.01 6.95 1.81
CA TYR A 69 -3.76 5.74 1.47
C TYR A 69 -2.95 4.50 1.82
N ALA A 70 -3.44 3.69 2.76
CA ALA A 70 -2.86 2.41 3.10
C ALA A 70 -3.82 1.28 2.72
N ALA A 71 -3.51 0.56 1.64
CA ALA A 71 -4.20 -0.68 1.30
C ALA A 71 -3.50 -1.87 1.97
N LEU A 72 -4.26 -2.72 2.63
CA LEU A 72 -3.78 -4.04 3.08
C LEU A 72 -3.99 -5.07 1.93
N GLU A 73 -3.85 -6.37 2.22
CA GLU A 73 -4.04 -7.49 1.27
C GLU A 73 -5.28 -7.40 0.35
N ARG A 74 -6.28 -6.61 0.75
CA ARG A 74 -7.45 -6.28 -0.08
C ARG A 74 -7.22 -4.95 -0.78
N ASP A 75 -6.77 -5.02 -2.01
CA ASP A 75 -6.37 -3.86 -2.83
C ASP A 75 -7.49 -2.85 -3.12
N TRP A 76 -8.74 -3.14 -2.75
CA TRP A 76 -9.89 -2.25 -2.92
C TRP A 76 -10.37 -1.60 -1.61
N ILE A 77 -9.69 -1.83 -0.48
CA ILE A 77 -9.97 -1.16 0.80
C ILE A 77 -8.75 -0.33 1.21
N PHE A 78 -8.93 0.97 1.29
CA PHE A 78 -7.90 1.93 1.66
C PHE A 78 -8.17 2.45 3.07
N ASN A 79 -7.34 2.06 4.03
CA ASN A 79 -7.28 2.71 5.33
C ASN A 79 -6.64 4.08 5.17
N LEU A 80 -7.32 5.10 5.66
CA LEU A 80 -6.89 6.48 5.47
C LEU A 80 -6.22 7.02 6.71
N HIS A 81 -5.14 7.76 6.50
CA HIS A 81 -4.57 8.66 7.50
C HIS A 81 -4.54 10.08 6.94
N PHE A 82 -4.83 11.05 7.78
CA PHE A 82 -4.82 12.45 7.41
C PHE A 82 -3.68 13.16 8.10
N MET A 83 -3.02 14.04 7.35
CA MET A 83 -1.99 14.92 7.86
C MET A 83 -2.40 16.37 7.63
N PRO A 84 -2.15 17.25 8.61
CA PRO A 84 -2.41 18.67 8.42
C PRO A 84 -1.51 19.22 7.30
N PRO A 85 -1.84 20.39 6.73
CA PRO A 85 -0.97 21.10 5.81
C PRO A 85 0.44 21.25 6.40
N LEU A 86 1.47 21.27 5.55
CA LEU A 86 2.88 21.37 5.96
C LEU A 86 3.12 22.54 6.93
N ASP A 87 2.49 23.68 6.69
CA ASP A 87 2.62 24.88 7.51
C ASP A 87 2.04 24.72 8.93
N ASN A 88 1.18 23.71 9.13
CA ASN A 88 0.51 23.38 10.38
C ASN A 88 1.03 22.07 11.01
N GLN A 89 2.10 21.48 10.47
CA GLN A 89 2.72 20.27 11.04
C GLN A 89 3.71 20.64 12.15
N THR A 90 3.43 20.22 13.39
CA THR A 90 4.31 20.41 14.55
C THR A 90 5.39 19.33 14.70
N CYS A 91 5.29 18.25 13.92
CA CYS A 91 6.24 17.13 13.90
C CYS A 91 6.87 16.97 12.51
N GLY A 92 8.11 16.47 12.48
CA GLY A 92 8.87 16.29 11.26
C GLY A 92 8.17 15.40 10.22
N ARG A 93 8.52 15.60 8.95
CA ARG A 93 7.93 14.94 7.78
C ARG A 93 7.93 13.41 7.96
N PRO A 94 6.78 12.72 7.96
CA PRO A 94 6.79 11.28 7.87
C PRO A 94 7.40 10.87 6.52
N PRO A 95 8.07 9.71 6.45
CA PRO A 95 8.66 9.23 5.21
C PRO A 95 7.61 9.18 4.11
N ALA A 96 8.03 9.46 2.87
CA ALA A 96 7.20 9.24 1.68
C ALA A 96 6.53 7.86 1.74
N THR A 97 5.28 7.80 1.27
CA THR A 97 4.42 6.61 1.27
C THR A 97 5.21 5.33 1.04
N ARG A 98 5.51 4.60 2.13
CA ARG A 98 6.23 3.33 2.11
C ARG A 98 5.21 2.23 2.34
N ILE A 99 4.91 1.47 1.30
CA ILE A 99 4.19 0.21 1.48
C ILE A 99 5.23 -0.80 1.96
N THR A 100 5.04 -1.30 3.18
CA THR A 100 5.84 -2.40 3.72
C THR A 100 5.02 -3.67 3.56
N HIS A 101 5.43 -4.55 2.66
CA HIS A 101 4.87 -5.89 2.59
C HIS A 101 5.55 -6.74 3.67
N VAL A 102 4.75 -7.24 4.61
CA VAL A 102 5.24 -8.08 5.72
C VAL A 102 4.73 -9.50 5.47
N TRP A 103 5.66 -10.44 5.30
CA TRP A 103 5.35 -11.87 5.34
C TRP A 103 5.94 -12.43 6.62
N THR A 104 5.14 -13.20 7.35
CA THR A 104 5.60 -13.91 8.53
C THR A 104 5.90 -15.34 8.11
N VAL A 105 7.15 -15.76 8.26
CA VAL A 105 7.54 -17.17 8.19
C VAL A 105 8.05 -17.55 9.57
N GLU A 106 7.51 -18.62 10.14
CA GLU A 106 8.03 -19.17 11.39
C GLU A 106 9.41 -19.79 11.11
N LEU A 107 10.45 -19.21 11.73
CA LEU A 107 11.80 -19.74 11.65
C LEU A 107 12.02 -20.67 12.85
N THR A 108 12.37 -21.92 12.57
CA THR A 108 12.75 -22.88 13.60
C THR A 108 14.26 -22.80 13.88
N GLU A 109 14.71 -23.20 15.09
CA GLU A 109 16.14 -23.28 15.40
C GLU A 109 16.92 -24.18 14.42
N ALA A 110 16.28 -25.24 13.93
CA ALA A 110 16.82 -26.11 12.89
C ALA A 110 17.09 -25.36 11.57
N MET A 111 16.24 -24.40 11.20
CA MET A 111 16.43 -23.58 10.01
C MET A 111 17.54 -22.55 10.20
N ILE A 112 17.70 -22.01 11.40
CA ILE A 112 18.78 -21.05 11.73
C ILE A 112 20.14 -21.76 11.76
N SER A 113 20.20 -22.95 12.35
CA SER A 113 21.44 -23.75 12.43
C SER A 113 21.85 -24.37 11.10
N ALA A 114 20.92 -24.63 10.18
CA ALA A 114 21.18 -25.16 8.84
C ALA A 114 20.34 -24.43 7.77
N PRO A 115 20.76 -23.22 7.35
CA PRO A 115 19.97 -22.37 6.47
C PRO A 115 19.84 -22.95 5.06
N ARG A 116 18.72 -23.64 4.82
CA ARG A 116 18.24 -24.01 3.47
C ARG A 116 17.58 -22.80 2.81
N PRO A 117 17.55 -22.70 1.47
CA PRO A 117 16.88 -21.58 0.82
C PRO A 117 15.44 -21.40 1.29
N LEU A 118 15.06 -20.15 1.58
CA LEU A 118 13.71 -19.79 1.94
C LEU A 118 12.85 -19.87 0.69
N VAL A 119 11.82 -20.72 0.73
CA VAL A 119 10.89 -20.90 -0.37
C VAL A 119 9.77 -19.88 -0.23
N LEU A 120 9.73 -18.90 -1.13
CA LEU A 120 8.65 -17.92 -1.18
C LEU A 120 7.56 -18.36 -2.16
N PRO A 121 6.28 -18.13 -1.85
CA PRO A 121 5.19 -18.40 -2.77
C PRO A 121 5.24 -17.45 -3.97
N MET A 122 4.78 -17.90 -5.15
CA MET A 122 4.85 -17.12 -6.39
C MET A 122 4.11 -15.77 -6.35
N ASN A 123 3.10 -15.62 -5.51
CA ASN A 123 2.43 -14.33 -5.30
C ASN A 123 3.36 -13.27 -4.64
N ALA A 124 4.46 -13.68 -4.00
CA ALA A 124 5.46 -12.77 -3.44
C ALA A 124 6.35 -12.09 -4.50
N LEU A 125 6.38 -12.61 -5.75
CA LEU A 125 7.18 -12.04 -6.85
C LEU A 125 6.88 -10.58 -7.14
N ARG A 126 5.65 -10.13 -6.86
CA ARG A 126 5.22 -8.75 -7.12
C ARG A 126 5.86 -7.75 -6.16
N TYR A 127 6.49 -8.24 -5.10
CA TYR A 127 6.93 -7.45 -3.96
C TYR A 127 8.39 -7.70 -3.57
N VAL A 128 9.01 -8.78 -4.08
CA VAL A 128 10.41 -9.12 -3.88
C VAL A 128 11.17 -8.88 -5.19
N ASP A 129 12.32 -8.21 -5.10
CA ASP A 129 13.22 -8.03 -6.24
C ASP A 129 13.79 -9.39 -6.67
N VAL A 130 13.26 -9.94 -7.77
CA VAL A 130 13.64 -11.24 -8.33
C VAL A 130 15.11 -11.34 -8.72
N THR A 131 15.80 -10.21 -8.88
CA THR A 131 17.24 -10.20 -9.15
C THR A 131 18.06 -10.47 -7.87
N ARG A 132 17.45 -10.24 -6.69
CA ARG A 132 18.07 -10.54 -5.40
C ARG A 132 17.85 -12.01 -5.04
N LYS A 133 18.93 -12.78 -5.16
CA LYS A 133 18.99 -14.18 -4.71
C LYS A 133 19.04 -14.33 -3.19
N ASN A 134 19.13 -13.23 -2.45
CA ASN A 134 19.27 -13.22 -1.00
C ASN A 134 18.41 -12.13 -0.36
N MET A 135 17.94 -12.38 0.86
CA MET A 135 17.20 -11.43 1.70
C MET A 135 17.85 -11.34 3.08
N PHE A 136 17.75 -10.17 3.71
CA PHE A 136 18.11 -10.00 5.12
C PHE A 136 16.93 -10.38 5.99
N VAL A 137 17.13 -11.34 6.88
CA VAL A 137 16.19 -11.75 7.91
C VAL A 137 16.62 -11.06 9.20
N LEU A 138 15.77 -10.16 9.69
CA LEU A 138 15.93 -9.56 11.01
C LEU A 138 15.49 -10.59 12.05
N ILE A 139 16.45 -11.12 12.79
CA ILE A 139 16.21 -11.88 14.02
C ILE A 139 16.21 -10.89 15.20
N ASN A 140 15.73 -11.31 16.37
CA ASN A 140 15.74 -10.44 17.57
C ASN A 140 17.17 -10.04 18.02
N ASP A 141 18.21 -10.63 17.43
CA ASP A 141 19.60 -10.21 17.56
C ASP A 141 19.93 -9.08 16.58
N ASP A 142 20.78 -8.14 17.00
CA ASP A 142 21.24 -6.97 16.24
C ASP A 142 21.99 -7.29 14.92
N HIS A 143 22.13 -8.56 14.56
CA HIS A 143 22.83 -9.03 13.36
C HIS A 143 21.85 -9.67 12.37
N PRO A 144 21.44 -8.98 11.29
CA PRO A 144 20.59 -9.56 10.27
C PRO A 144 21.29 -10.73 9.56
N LEU A 145 20.58 -11.84 9.41
CA LEU A 145 21.07 -13.02 8.69
C LEU A 145 20.81 -12.88 7.19
N LEU A 146 21.79 -13.19 6.36
CA LEU A 146 21.62 -13.27 4.92
C LEU A 146 21.08 -14.66 4.55
N TRP A 147 19.89 -14.70 3.96
CA TRP A 147 19.22 -15.94 3.60
C TRP A 147 19.03 -16.05 2.09
N LYS A 148 19.35 -17.22 1.50
CA LYS A 148 19.09 -17.48 0.08
C LYS A 148 17.60 -17.64 -0.19
N LEU A 149 17.12 -17.07 -1.29
CA LEU A 149 15.73 -17.17 -1.73
C LEU A 149 15.59 -18.18 -2.87
N THR A 150 14.51 -18.95 -2.86
CA THR A 150 14.03 -19.76 -3.98
C THR A 150 12.54 -19.56 -4.17
N MET A 151 12.09 -19.56 -5.41
CA MET A 151 10.66 -19.50 -5.75
C MET A 151 10.18 -20.92 -6.10
N HIS A 152 8.96 -21.25 -5.73
CA HIS A 152 8.35 -22.55 -6.07
C HIS A 152 6.94 -22.35 -6.61
N ASP A 153 6.62 -23.02 -7.71
CA ASP A 153 5.24 -23.22 -8.18
C ASP A 153 4.63 -24.35 -7.35
N ALA A 154 3.56 -24.08 -6.61
CA ALA A 154 2.88 -25.11 -5.82
C ALA A 154 2.41 -26.28 -6.72
#